data_AF-J1GW19-F1
#
_entry.id   AF-J1GW19-F1
#
_cell.length_a   1.000
_cell.length_b   1.000
_cell.length_c   1.000
_cell.angle_alpha   90.00
_cell.angle_beta   90.00
_cell.angle_gamma   90.00
#
_symmetry.space_group_name_H-M   'P 1'
#
loop_
_entity.id
_entity.type
_entity.pdbx_description
1 polymer ?
#
loop_
_entity_poly.entity_id
_entity_poly.type
_entity_poly.pdbx_seq_one_letter_code
_entity_poly.pdbx_strand_id
1 'polypeptide(L)'
;MAKYEEIYSALRTGIERGTYPFLSFLPSENSLADEFGISRNTVRKALQYLASQGYVQAMQGRGIQVIFRQYRASHFLLAGVESLAEAGRRLGIEVRTRLLDSRTVTVDSGLAERSGLPEGESALSLTRLRLLDGRPAIVDHNMFLAEVVPRIPRDAAESSIYAYLENELDVSIVSSSRLATIEPADDDDLRHLDLGGQNCVGVVESFSFDSAGVPFEYTRSHHAPRTFSFISTAQRLPAQR
;
A
#
# COMPACT_ATOMS: atom_id res chain seq x y z
N MET A 1 -1.15 -23.43 -4.33
CA MET A 1 -0.36 -22.28 -4.82
C MET A 1 0.18 -22.65 -6.19
N ALA A 2 0.21 -21.71 -7.12
CA ALA A 2 0.65 -22.01 -8.48
C ALA A 2 2.19 -22.11 -8.51
N LYS A 3 2.75 -23.12 -9.19
CA LYS A 3 4.20 -23.36 -9.27
C LYS A 3 5.06 -22.16 -9.73
N TYR A 4 4.47 -21.16 -10.40
CA TYR A 4 5.19 -19.93 -10.75
C TYR A 4 5.33 -18.96 -9.58
N GLU A 5 4.39 -18.95 -8.63
CA GLU A 5 4.41 -18.09 -7.44
C GLU A 5 5.57 -18.48 -6.51
N GLU A 6 5.85 -19.78 -6.40
CA GLU A 6 6.98 -20.30 -5.64
C GLU A 6 8.32 -19.80 -6.22
N ILE A 7 8.50 -19.89 -7.54
CA ILE A 7 9.71 -19.41 -8.23
C ILE A 7 9.86 -17.89 -8.07
N TYR A 8 8.75 -17.16 -8.27
CA TYR A 8 8.71 -15.72 -8.06
C TYR A 8 9.14 -15.35 -6.63
N SER A 9 8.55 -15.99 -5.63
CA SER A 9 8.81 -15.72 -4.21
C SER A 9 10.26 -16.04 -3.84
N ALA A 10 10.79 -17.17 -4.32
CA ALA A 10 12.17 -17.57 -4.09
C ALA A 10 13.17 -16.58 -4.70
N LEU A 11 13.01 -16.22 -5.98
CA LEU A 11 13.87 -15.27 -6.66
C LEU A 11 13.78 -13.87 -6.06
N ARG A 12 12.57 -13.40 -5.75
CA ARG A 12 12.34 -12.13 -5.06
C ARG A 12 13.07 -12.10 -3.72
N THR A 13 12.89 -13.13 -2.89
CA THR A 13 13.56 -13.26 -1.60
C THR A 13 15.08 -13.29 -1.76
N GLY A 14 15.60 -13.98 -2.79
CA GLY A 14 17.03 -14.00 -3.09
C GLY A 14 17.58 -12.61 -3.46
N ILE A 15 16.85 -11.84 -4.28
CA ILE A 15 17.21 -10.47 -4.63
C ILE A 15 17.15 -9.57 -3.40
N GLU A 16 16.04 -9.62 -2.64
CA GLU A 16 15.84 -8.83 -1.42
C GLU A 16 16.86 -9.17 -0.32
N ARG A 17 17.41 -10.40 -0.28
CA ARG A 17 18.48 -10.77 0.67
C ARG A 17 19.89 -10.52 0.13
N GLY A 18 20.03 -10.03 -1.10
CA GLY A 18 21.32 -9.78 -1.73
C GLY A 18 22.04 -11.04 -2.26
N THR A 19 21.35 -12.19 -2.33
CA THR A 19 21.88 -13.39 -3.02
C THR A 19 22.13 -13.10 -4.50
N TYR A 20 21.27 -12.28 -5.10
CA TYR A 20 21.46 -11.70 -6.43
C TYR A 20 21.63 -10.17 -6.28
N PRO A 21 22.88 -9.66 -6.23
CA PRO A 21 23.14 -8.24 -6.01
C PRO A 21 22.63 -7.32 -7.12
N PHE A 22 22.46 -6.04 -6.82
CA PHE A 22 22.18 -5.02 -7.83
C PHE A 22 23.20 -5.07 -8.99
N LEU A 23 22.70 -5.00 -10.22
CA LEU A 23 23.44 -5.14 -11.48
C LEU A 23 24.05 -6.53 -11.76
N SER A 24 23.85 -7.52 -10.89
CA SER A 24 24.17 -8.92 -11.20
C SER A 24 23.16 -9.52 -12.17
N PHE A 25 23.51 -10.68 -12.76
CA PHE A 25 22.60 -11.44 -13.60
C PHE A 25 21.99 -12.59 -12.81
N LEU A 26 20.69 -12.84 -13.02
CA LEU A 26 20.06 -14.08 -12.58
C LEU A 26 20.60 -15.28 -13.36
N PRO A 27 20.50 -16.50 -12.81
CA PRO A 27 20.76 -17.72 -13.55
C PRO A 27 19.91 -17.79 -14.83
N SER A 28 20.40 -18.53 -15.83
CA SER A 28 19.67 -18.68 -17.10
C SER A 28 18.32 -19.36 -16.90
N GLU A 29 17.36 -19.13 -17.82
CA GLU A 29 16.05 -19.82 -17.77
C GLU A 29 16.19 -21.35 -17.70
N ASN A 30 17.24 -21.90 -18.33
CA ASN A 30 17.54 -23.33 -18.29
C ASN A 30 18.00 -23.74 -16.90
N SER A 31 18.95 -23.01 -16.32
CA SER A 31 19.46 -23.27 -14.98
C SER A 31 18.36 -23.21 -13.93
N LEU A 32 17.47 -22.22 -14.02
CA LEU A 32 16.31 -22.10 -13.13
C LEU A 32 15.29 -23.23 -13.35
N ALA A 33 15.05 -23.63 -14.60
CA ALA A 33 14.15 -24.76 -14.89
C ALA A 33 14.66 -26.06 -14.26
N ASP A 34 15.98 -26.29 -14.33
CA ASP A 34 16.64 -27.46 -13.76
C ASP A 34 16.65 -27.38 -12.21
N GLU A 35 16.98 -26.22 -11.64
CA GLU A 35 17.01 -25.98 -10.19
C GLU A 35 15.65 -26.20 -9.53
N PHE A 36 14.59 -25.67 -10.12
CA PHE A 36 13.23 -25.77 -9.58
C PHE A 36 12.49 -27.03 -10.05
N GLY A 37 13.06 -27.82 -10.98
CA GLY A 37 12.41 -29.02 -11.53
C GLY A 37 11.11 -28.71 -12.29
N ILE A 38 11.06 -27.57 -12.98
CA ILE A 38 9.83 -27.02 -13.58
C ILE A 38 10.07 -26.63 -15.05
N SER A 39 9.00 -26.62 -15.86
CA SER A 39 9.07 -26.19 -17.26
C SER A 39 9.61 -24.75 -17.43
N ARG A 40 10.39 -24.53 -18.50
CA ARG A 40 10.88 -23.20 -18.89
C ARG A 40 9.77 -22.15 -19.06
N ASN A 41 8.59 -22.57 -19.50
CA ASN A 41 7.45 -21.65 -19.65
C ASN A 41 6.98 -21.08 -18.31
N THR A 42 7.00 -21.89 -17.25
CA THR A 42 6.63 -21.43 -15.90
C THR A 42 7.71 -20.51 -15.32
N VAL A 43 8.99 -20.82 -15.53
CA VAL A 43 10.12 -19.95 -15.16
C VAL A 43 10.00 -18.60 -15.86
N ARG A 44 9.72 -18.60 -17.17
CA ARG A 44 9.54 -17.38 -17.96
C ARG A 44 8.38 -16.52 -17.45
N LYS A 45 7.25 -17.14 -17.08
CA LYS A 45 6.13 -16.42 -16.44
C LYS A 45 6.55 -15.76 -15.13
N ALA A 46 7.27 -16.46 -14.26
CA ALA A 46 7.77 -15.90 -13.00
C ALA A 46 8.73 -14.71 -13.24
N LEU A 47 9.64 -14.84 -14.21
CA LEU A 47 10.60 -13.78 -14.58
C LEU A 47 9.91 -12.56 -15.20
N GLN A 48 8.89 -12.76 -16.05
CA GLN A 48 8.06 -11.67 -16.58
C GLN A 48 7.35 -10.92 -15.45
N TYR A 49 6.85 -11.65 -14.45
CA TYR A 49 6.22 -11.03 -13.29
C TYR A 49 7.24 -10.27 -12.41
N LEU A 50 8.43 -10.83 -12.16
CA LEU A 50 9.53 -10.10 -11.51
C LEU A 50 9.89 -8.81 -12.27
N ALA A 51 9.92 -8.86 -13.60
CA ALA A 51 10.20 -7.70 -14.44
C ALA A 51 9.08 -6.65 -14.40
N SER A 52 7.81 -7.06 -14.35
CA SER A 52 6.68 -6.12 -14.19
C SER A 52 6.67 -5.44 -12.83
N GLN A 53 7.20 -6.11 -11.80
CA GLN A 53 7.38 -5.57 -10.46
C GLN A 53 8.68 -4.76 -10.28
N GLY A 54 9.50 -4.59 -11.33
CA GLY A 54 10.71 -3.78 -11.29
C GLY A 54 11.92 -4.40 -10.60
N TYR A 55 11.92 -5.72 -10.37
CA TYR A 55 13.06 -6.39 -9.75
C TYR A 55 14.21 -6.63 -10.73
N VAL A 56 13.85 -6.95 -11.98
CA VAL A 56 14.80 -7.37 -13.00
C VAL A 56 14.47 -6.75 -14.35
N GLN A 57 15.48 -6.69 -15.22
CA GLN A 57 15.34 -6.27 -16.61
C GLN A 57 15.94 -7.32 -17.53
N ALA A 58 15.14 -7.79 -18.50
CA ALA A 58 15.65 -8.64 -19.57
C ALA A 58 16.49 -7.81 -20.55
N MET A 59 17.72 -8.24 -20.77
CA MET A 59 18.65 -7.65 -21.72
C MET A 59 18.87 -8.61 -22.87
N GLN A 60 18.47 -8.21 -24.09
CA GLN A 60 18.62 -9.04 -25.28
C GLN A 60 20.08 -9.50 -25.46
N GLY A 61 20.28 -10.82 -25.54
CA GLY A 61 21.59 -11.44 -25.73
C GLY A 61 22.53 -11.44 -24.50
N ARG A 62 22.12 -10.85 -23.37
CA ARG A 62 22.96 -10.76 -22.16
C ARG A 62 22.39 -11.48 -20.94
N GLY A 63 21.09 -11.74 -20.92
CA GLY A 63 20.40 -12.39 -19.81
C GLY A 63 19.51 -11.43 -19.04
N ILE A 64 19.20 -11.77 -17.79
CA ILE A 64 18.26 -11.02 -16.95
C ILE A 64 19.05 -10.36 -15.82
N GLN A 65 19.12 -9.04 -15.84
CA GLN A 65 19.89 -8.26 -14.87
C GLN A 65 18.99 -7.83 -13.71
N VAL A 66 19.49 -7.92 -12.48
CA VAL A 66 18.85 -7.37 -11.29
C VAL A 66 18.96 -5.86 -11.32
N ILE A 67 17.82 -5.17 -11.35
CA ILE A 67 17.72 -3.71 -11.28
C ILE A 67 17.17 -3.23 -9.93
N PHE A 68 16.69 -4.16 -9.10
CA PHE A 68 16.22 -3.88 -7.76
C PHE A 68 17.33 -3.25 -6.91
N ARG A 69 17.01 -2.15 -6.26
CA ARG A 69 17.83 -1.57 -5.20
C ARG A 69 17.06 -1.72 -3.91
N GLN A 70 17.68 -2.30 -2.88
CA GLN A 70 17.19 -2.12 -1.53
C GLN A 70 17.27 -0.62 -1.23
N TYR A 71 16.14 0.01 -0.92
CA TYR A 71 16.18 1.33 -0.31
C TYR A 71 16.00 1.21 1.19
N ARG A 72 16.67 2.11 1.92
CA ARG A 72 16.77 2.07 3.38
C ARG A 72 15.51 2.55 4.10
N ALA A 73 14.54 3.10 3.38
CA ALA A 73 13.32 3.62 3.96
C ALA A 73 12.20 2.58 3.94
N SER A 74 11.33 2.66 4.94
CA SER A 74 10.10 1.89 5.04
C SER A 74 9.16 2.31 3.92
N HIS A 75 9.15 1.58 2.80
CA HIS A 75 8.27 1.92 1.68
C HIS A 75 6.88 1.35 1.91
N PHE A 76 5.94 2.24 2.19
CA PHE A 76 4.53 1.93 1.99
C PHE A 76 4.28 1.77 0.48
N LEU A 77 3.31 0.94 0.10
CA LEU A 77 2.95 0.78 -1.31
C LEU A 77 1.85 1.79 -1.66
N LEU A 78 2.07 2.63 -2.68
CA LEU A 78 0.97 3.40 -3.29
C LEU A 78 0.12 2.51 -4.20
N ALA A 79 0.72 1.50 -4.83
CA ALA A 79 0.06 0.59 -5.75
C ALA A 79 -0.39 -0.69 -5.01
N GLY A 80 -1.68 -1.00 -5.07
CA GLY A 80 -2.29 -2.17 -4.43
C GLY A 80 -3.08 -1.83 -3.16
N VAL A 81 -4.07 -2.67 -2.86
CA VAL A 81 -4.83 -2.62 -1.61
C VAL A 81 -4.06 -3.49 -0.61
N GLU A 82 -3.19 -2.86 0.18
CA GLU A 82 -2.47 -3.49 1.30
C GLU A 82 -2.83 -2.71 2.56
N SER A 83 -3.24 -3.41 3.62
CA SER A 83 -3.43 -2.81 4.93
C SER A 83 -2.09 -2.46 5.56
N LEU A 84 -2.05 -1.47 6.44
CA LEU A 84 -0.79 -1.10 7.11
C LEU A 84 -0.19 -2.26 7.94
N ALA A 85 -1.04 -3.15 8.46
CA ALA A 85 -0.58 -4.34 9.19
C ALA A 85 0.16 -5.32 8.27
N GLU A 86 -0.30 -5.48 7.03
CA GLU A 86 0.40 -6.27 6.00
C GLU A 86 1.71 -5.61 5.59
N ALA A 87 1.69 -4.28 5.39
CA ALA A 87 2.90 -3.51 5.10
C ALA A 87 3.94 -3.64 6.22
N GLY A 88 3.51 -3.59 7.48
CA GLY A 88 4.38 -3.79 8.65
C GLY A 88 5.07 -5.15 8.66
N ARG A 89 4.31 -6.23 8.42
CA ARG A 89 4.88 -7.60 8.31
C ARG A 89 5.88 -7.71 7.17
N ARG A 90 5.57 -7.13 6.01
CA ARG A 90 6.44 -7.13 4.83
C ARG A 90 7.74 -6.36 5.06
N LEU A 91 7.66 -5.23 5.78
CA LEU A 91 8.81 -4.37 6.06
C LEU A 91 9.58 -4.78 7.33
N GLY A 92 9.06 -5.72 8.12
CA GLY A 92 9.65 -6.10 9.41
C GLY A 92 9.57 -4.98 10.46
N ILE A 93 8.54 -4.13 10.38
CA ILE A 93 8.33 -2.98 11.26
C ILE A 93 7.19 -3.30 12.22
N GLU A 94 7.36 -2.93 13.49
CA GLU A 94 6.26 -3.03 14.44
C GLU A 94 5.26 -1.90 14.20
N VAL A 95 4.04 -2.28 13.80
CA VAL A 95 2.93 -1.35 13.60
C VAL A 95 1.95 -1.47 14.76
N ARG A 96 1.66 -0.36 15.43
CA ARG A 96 0.57 -0.27 16.41
C ARG A 96 -0.39 0.86 16.02
N THR A 97 -1.68 0.63 16.16
CA THR A 97 -2.71 1.64 15.88
C THR A 97 -3.42 2.02 17.18
N ARG A 98 -3.69 3.30 17.38
CA ARG A 98 -4.50 3.84 18.46
C ARG A 98 -5.67 4.60 17.87
N LEU A 99 -6.90 4.28 18.29
CA LEU A 99 -8.07 5.05 17.92
C LEU A 99 -8.12 6.34 18.76
N LEU A 100 -8.00 7.50 18.09
CA LEU A 100 -8.06 8.81 18.74
C LEU A 100 -9.50 9.31 18.86
N ASP A 101 -10.27 9.18 17.79
CA ASP A 101 -11.67 9.62 17.74
C ASP A 101 -12.50 8.70 16.84
N SER A 102 -13.79 8.54 17.18
CA SER A 102 -14.77 7.84 16.35
C SER A 102 -16.16 8.42 16.60
N ARG A 103 -16.78 8.92 15.54
CA ARG A 103 -18.09 9.58 15.60
C ARG A 103 -18.84 9.46 14.28
N THR A 104 -20.15 9.53 14.35
CA THR A 104 -21.00 9.68 13.17
C THR A 104 -21.17 11.16 12.86
N VAL A 105 -21.01 11.55 11.60
CA VAL A 105 -21.18 12.91 11.09
C VAL A 105 -22.18 12.91 9.93
N THR A 106 -22.76 14.07 9.66
CA THR A 106 -23.49 14.32 8.41
C THR A 106 -22.50 14.92 7.40
N VAL A 107 -22.51 14.40 6.17
CA VAL A 107 -21.68 14.93 5.08
C VAL A 107 -22.26 16.27 4.64
N ASP A 108 -21.59 17.37 4.99
CA ASP A 108 -21.93 18.70 4.48
C ASP A 108 -21.36 18.92 3.07
N SER A 109 -21.72 20.04 2.43
CA SER A 109 -21.27 20.37 1.07
C SER A 109 -19.74 20.40 0.92
N GLY A 110 -19.02 20.89 1.94
CA GLY A 110 -17.55 20.92 1.91
C GLY A 110 -16.92 19.54 2.06
N LEU A 111 -17.51 18.67 2.90
CA LEU A 111 -17.10 17.28 3.03
C LEU A 111 -17.42 16.50 1.75
N ALA A 112 -18.59 16.72 1.14
CA ALA A 112 -18.96 16.07 -0.11
C ALA A 112 -17.97 16.41 -1.24
N GLU A 113 -17.60 17.69 -1.38
CA GLU A 113 -16.62 18.14 -2.38
C GLU A 113 -15.25 17.47 -2.20
N ARG A 114 -14.77 17.32 -0.95
CA ARG A 114 -13.45 16.71 -0.68
C ARG A 114 -13.47 15.19 -0.71
N SER A 115 -14.49 14.57 -0.12
CA SER A 115 -14.55 13.12 0.09
C SER A 115 -15.24 12.35 -1.04
N GLY A 116 -15.96 13.05 -1.94
CA GLY A 116 -16.77 12.42 -2.97
C GLY A 116 -17.98 11.64 -2.45
N LEU A 117 -18.23 11.68 -1.13
CA LEU A 117 -19.40 11.07 -0.51
C LEU A 117 -20.65 11.95 -0.74
N PRO A 118 -21.86 11.37 -0.81
CA PRO A 118 -23.07 12.16 -1.06
C PRO A 118 -23.38 13.14 0.06
N GLU A 119 -23.69 14.39 -0.30
CA GLU A 119 -24.12 15.42 0.66
C GLU A 119 -25.44 15.03 1.34
N GLY A 120 -25.54 15.31 2.64
CA GLY A 120 -26.70 14.99 3.48
C GLY A 120 -26.68 13.59 4.08
N GLU A 121 -25.83 12.69 3.58
CA GLU A 121 -25.72 11.33 4.10
C GLU A 121 -24.97 11.26 5.43
N SER A 122 -25.20 10.16 6.15
CA SER A 122 -24.48 9.86 7.38
C SER A 122 -23.19 9.12 7.09
N ALA A 123 -22.08 9.57 7.68
CA ALA A 123 -20.78 8.93 7.56
C ALA A 123 -20.15 8.68 8.94
N LEU A 124 -19.54 7.51 9.11
CA LEU A 124 -18.68 7.23 10.25
C LEU A 124 -17.30 7.84 10.01
N SER A 125 -16.90 8.79 10.84
CA SER A 125 -15.59 9.44 10.84
C SER A 125 -14.72 8.86 11.96
N LEU A 126 -13.49 8.46 11.63
CA LEU A 126 -12.50 7.97 12.58
C LEU A 126 -11.17 8.70 12.38
N THR A 127 -10.52 9.04 13.50
CA THR A 127 -9.12 9.48 13.51
C THR A 127 -8.27 8.44 14.21
N ARG A 128 -7.22 7.96 13.55
CA ARG A 128 -6.34 6.91 14.08
C ARG A 128 -4.88 7.34 14.02
N LEU A 129 -4.16 7.12 15.11
CA LEU A 129 -2.72 7.33 15.19
C LEU A 129 -1.99 6.01 15.01
N ARG A 130 -1.08 5.94 14.05
CA ARG A 130 -0.23 4.78 13.79
C ARG A 130 1.19 5.05 14.23
N LEU A 131 1.70 4.09 15.00
CA LEU A 131 3.06 4.07 15.49
C LEU A 131 3.85 3.04 14.70
N LEU A 132 5.01 3.46 14.20
CA LEU A 132 5.98 2.61 13.52
C LEU A 132 7.22 2.52 14.42
N ASP A 133 7.57 1.31 14.85
CA ASP A 133 8.62 1.06 15.84
C ASP A 133 8.50 1.97 17.07
N GLY A 134 7.25 2.13 17.55
CA GLY A 134 6.91 2.93 18.72
C GLY A 134 6.87 4.45 18.49
N ARG A 135 7.09 4.96 17.28
CA ARG A 135 7.04 6.40 16.98
C ARG A 135 5.76 6.80 16.24
N PRO A 136 5.05 7.87 16.67
CA PRO A 136 3.91 8.40 15.94
C PRO A 136 4.30 8.87 14.54
N ALA A 137 3.78 8.20 13.52
CA ALA A 137 4.27 8.35 12.16
C ALA A 137 3.16 8.65 11.14
N ILE A 138 1.92 8.24 11.42
CA ILE A 138 0.79 8.46 10.51
C ILE A 138 -0.47 8.79 11.32
N VAL A 139 -1.18 9.85 10.92
CA VAL A 139 -2.55 10.13 11.37
C VAL A 139 -3.48 9.84 10.19
N ASP A 140 -4.35 8.85 10.35
CA ASP A 140 -5.40 8.57 9.37
C ASP A 140 -6.68 9.28 9.78
N HIS A 141 -7.29 9.99 8.83
CA HIS A 141 -8.71 10.36 8.88
C HIS A 141 -9.46 9.46 7.90
N ASN A 142 -10.30 8.59 8.43
CA ASN A 142 -11.14 7.69 7.65
C ASN A 142 -12.60 8.14 7.72
N MET A 143 -13.30 8.11 6.60
CA MET A 143 -14.74 8.33 6.50
C MET A 143 -15.37 7.17 5.74
N PHE A 144 -16.41 6.57 6.31
CA PHE A 144 -17.18 5.50 5.70
C PHE A 144 -18.66 5.88 5.64
N LEU A 145 -19.36 5.60 4.55
CA LEU A 145 -20.82 5.77 4.53
C LEU A 145 -21.47 4.84 5.55
N ALA A 146 -22.31 5.40 6.43
CA ALA A 146 -22.93 4.65 7.51
C ALA A 146 -23.95 3.62 6.99
N GLU A 147 -24.51 3.82 5.80
CA GLU A 147 -25.35 2.83 5.12
C GLU A 147 -24.58 1.53 4.85
N VAL A 148 -23.31 1.64 4.45
CA VAL A 148 -22.44 0.50 4.13
C VAL A 148 -21.70 -0.01 5.37
N VAL A 149 -21.20 0.92 6.20
CA VAL A 149 -20.40 0.63 7.39
C VAL A 149 -21.05 1.31 8.59
N PRO A 150 -22.09 0.68 9.19
CA PRO A 150 -22.87 1.31 10.25
C PRO A 150 -22.07 1.51 11.55
N ARG A 151 -21.06 0.66 11.78
CA ARG A 151 -20.19 0.74 12.96
C ARG A 151 -18.87 0.03 12.72
N ILE A 152 -17.81 0.59 13.31
CA ILE A 152 -16.52 -0.08 13.47
C ILE A 152 -16.22 -0.21 14.98
N PRO A 153 -16.14 -1.43 15.54
CA PRO A 153 -15.70 -1.63 16.92
C PRO A 153 -14.27 -1.09 17.15
N ARG A 154 -13.96 -0.67 18.38
CA ARG A 154 -12.61 -0.18 18.73
C ARG A 154 -11.53 -1.18 18.33
N ASP A 155 -11.76 -2.45 18.64
CA ASP A 155 -10.82 -3.54 18.42
C ASP A 155 -10.50 -3.69 16.93
N ALA A 156 -11.50 -3.54 16.05
CA ALA A 156 -11.34 -3.52 14.60
C ALA A 156 -10.60 -2.25 14.12
N ALA A 157 -10.93 -1.08 14.69
CA ALA A 157 -10.28 0.17 14.34
C ALA A 157 -8.78 0.17 14.68
N GLU A 158 -8.40 -0.47 15.79
CA GLU A 158 -7.01 -0.58 16.28
C GLU A 158 -6.24 -1.78 15.69
N SER A 159 -6.92 -2.74 15.06
CA SER A 159 -6.29 -3.87 14.36
C SER A 159 -6.29 -3.68 12.84
N SER A 160 -7.35 -4.09 12.15
CA SER A 160 -7.51 -3.93 10.70
C SER A 160 -8.97 -3.69 10.35
N ILE A 161 -9.27 -2.45 9.90
CA ILE A 161 -10.60 -2.10 9.41
C ILE A 161 -10.97 -2.95 8.20
N TYR A 162 -10.06 -3.12 7.22
CA TYR A 162 -10.37 -3.90 6.01
C TYR A 162 -10.69 -5.36 6.33
N ALA A 163 -9.96 -5.98 7.26
CA ALA A 163 -10.28 -7.34 7.69
C ALA A 163 -11.68 -7.43 8.32
N TYR A 164 -12.09 -6.42 9.08
CA TYR A 164 -13.44 -6.34 9.62
C TYR A 164 -14.49 -6.12 8.52
N LEU A 165 -14.23 -5.21 7.59
CA LEU A 165 -15.14 -4.96 6.46
C LEU A 165 -15.38 -6.23 5.62
N GLU A 166 -14.32 -6.96 5.29
CA GLU A 166 -14.40 -8.15 4.44
C GLU A 166 -14.99 -9.35 5.17
N ASN A 167 -14.56 -9.62 6.41
CA ASN A 167 -14.94 -10.87 7.10
C ASN A 167 -16.22 -10.75 7.92
N GLU A 168 -16.56 -9.56 8.41
CA GLU A 168 -17.73 -9.35 9.29
C GLU A 168 -18.87 -8.60 8.60
N LEU A 169 -18.57 -7.69 7.65
CA LEU A 169 -19.58 -6.92 6.90
C LEU A 169 -19.76 -7.37 5.44
N ASP A 170 -18.97 -8.32 4.95
CA ASP A 170 -19.00 -8.83 3.57
C ASP A 170 -18.83 -7.70 2.50
N VAL A 171 -18.09 -6.65 2.86
CA VAL A 171 -17.81 -5.53 1.96
C VAL A 171 -16.54 -5.81 1.17
N SER A 172 -16.67 -5.92 -0.15
CA SER A 172 -15.54 -6.14 -1.07
C SER A 172 -14.94 -4.83 -1.57
N ILE A 173 -13.66 -4.60 -1.30
CA ILE A 173 -12.91 -3.43 -1.77
C ILE A 173 -12.32 -3.73 -3.16
N VAL A 174 -12.91 -3.19 -4.22
CA VAL A 174 -12.55 -3.57 -5.60
C VAL A 174 -11.50 -2.66 -6.21
N SER A 175 -11.60 -1.35 -6.00
CA SER A 175 -10.65 -0.39 -6.56
C SER A 175 -10.43 0.79 -5.64
N SER A 176 -9.21 1.34 -5.70
CA SER A 176 -8.85 2.56 -4.98
C SER A 176 -8.08 3.52 -5.88
N SER A 177 -8.50 4.78 -5.93
CA SER A 177 -7.72 5.86 -6.54
C SER A 177 -6.97 6.61 -5.45
N ARG A 178 -5.68 6.91 -5.65
CA ARG A 178 -4.84 7.58 -4.66
C ARG A 178 -4.15 8.81 -5.23
N LEU A 179 -4.16 9.90 -4.46
CA LEU A 179 -3.39 11.10 -4.69
C LEU A 179 -2.39 11.29 -3.55
N ALA A 180 -1.12 11.55 -3.88
CA ALA A 180 -0.09 11.84 -2.91
C ALA A 180 0.43 13.27 -3.10
N THR A 181 0.39 14.07 -2.04
CA THR A 181 0.82 15.47 -1.99
C THR A 181 1.80 15.70 -0.84
N ILE A 182 2.47 16.86 -0.85
CA ILE A 182 3.21 17.38 0.29
C ILE A 182 2.50 18.66 0.71
N GLU A 183 2.15 18.75 1.99
CA GLU A 183 1.35 19.85 2.53
C GLU A 183 2.01 20.41 3.80
N PRO A 184 1.80 21.70 4.13
CA PRO A 184 2.19 22.23 5.44
C PRO A 184 1.54 21.43 6.56
N ALA A 185 2.29 21.16 7.63
CA ALA A 185 1.75 20.49 8.81
C ALA A 185 0.70 21.39 9.49
N ASP A 186 -0.47 20.82 9.80
CA ASP A 186 -1.51 21.50 10.55
C ASP A 186 -1.39 21.28 12.07
N ASP A 187 -2.32 21.85 12.84
CA ASP A 187 -2.32 21.73 14.30
C ASP A 187 -2.54 20.29 14.80
N ASP A 188 -3.24 19.45 14.02
CA ASP A 188 -3.47 18.05 14.37
C ASP A 188 -2.21 17.23 14.12
N ASP A 189 -1.53 17.48 13.00
CA ASP A 189 -0.22 16.91 12.68
C ASP A 189 0.79 17.22 13.78
N LEU A 190 0.91 18.50 14.17
CA LEU A 190 1.84 18.95 15.21
C LEU A 190 1.52 18.37 16.59
N ARG A 191 0.25 18.07 16.86
CA ARG A 191 -0.19 17.46 18.12
C ARG A 191 0.13 15.97 18.19
N HIS A 192 0.04 15.27 17.06
CA HIS A 192 0.01 13.81 17.04
C HIS A 192 1.26 13.16 16.41
N LEU A 193 1.93 13.80 15.47
CA LEU A 193 3.07 13.23 14.73
C LEU A 193 4.42 13.66 15.34
N ASP A 194 5.41 12.77 15.25
CA ASP A 194 6.81 13.14 15.45
C ASP A 194 7.39 13.65 14.12
N LEU A 195 7.25 14.95 13.88
CA LEU A 195 7.77 15.59 12.66
C LEU A 195 9.28 15.84 12.71
N GLY A 196 9.96 15.58 13.83
CA GLY A 196 11.41 15.79 13.96
C GLY A 196 11.89 17.21 13.60
N GLY A 197 11.06 18.22 13.84
CA GLY A 197 11.34 19.63 13.52
C GLY A 197 11.01 20.06 12.08
N GLN A 198 10.41 19.19 11.28
CA GLN A 198 9.89 19.54 9.95
C GLN A 198 8.52 20.22 10.06
N ASN A 199 8.15 21.00 9.05
CA ASN A 199 6.92 21.79 8.99
C ASN A 199 5.96 21.35 7.87
N CYS A 200 6.19 20.17 7.31
CA CYS A 200 5.35 19.58 6.28
C CYS A 200 5.10 18.10 6.56
N VAL A 201 4.06 17.58 5.93
CA VAL A 201 3.66 16.19 5.96
C VAL A 201 3.45 15.68 4.55
N GLY A 202 3.61 14.37 4.38
CA GLY A 202 3.15 13.68 3.19
C GLY A 202 1.68 13.33 3.36
N VAL A 203 0.82 13.77 2.45
CA VAL A 203 -0.62 13.49 2.51
C VAL A 203 -0.97 12.48 1.41
N VAL A 204 -1.71 11.44 1.78
CA VAL A 204 -2.26 10.46 0.85
C VAL A 204 -3.75 10.44 1.00
N GLU A 205 -4.42 10.84 -0.07
CA GLU A 205 -5.86 10.73 -0.20
C GLU A 205 -6.20 9.45 -0.98
N SER A 206 -7.18 8.69 -0.50
CA SER A 206 -7.69 7.51 -1.19
C SER A 206 -9.21 7.51 -1.20
N PHE A 207 -9.77 7.17 -2.36
CA PHE A 207 -11.19 6.89 -2.54
C PHE A 207 -11.35 5.41 -2.86
N SER A 208 -12.18 4.70 -2.09
CA SER A 208 -12.45 3.27 -2.32
C SER A 208 -13.88 3.08 -2.82
N PHE A 209 -14.02 2.19 -3.80
CA PHE A 209 -15.28 1.86 -4.45
C PHE A 209 -15.63 0.40 -4.21
N ASP A 210 -16.92 0.12 -4.01
CA ASP A 210 -17.45 -1.24 -3.91
C ASP A 210 -17.58 -1.90 -5.31
N SER A 211 -18.12 -3.11 -5.36
CA SER A 211 -18.34 -3.85 -6.61
C SER A 211 -19.37 -3.21 -7.56
N ALA A 212 -20.24 -2.33 -7.05
CA ALA A 212 -21.19 -1.57 -7.86
C ALA A 212 -20.60 -0.25 -8.38
N GLY A 213 -19.36 0.09 -7.99
CA GLY A 213 -18.69 1.33 -8.35
C GLY A 213 -19.13 2.53 -7.51
N VAL A 214 -19.77 2.31 -6.36
CA VAL A 214 -20.21 3.37 -5.46
C VAL A 214 -19.08 3.70 -4.47
N PRO A 215 -18.72 4.99 -4.29
CA PRO A 215 -17.74 5.39 -3.29
C PRO A 215 -18.35 5.20 -1.90
N PHE A 216 -17.69 4.40 -1.06
CA PHE A 216 -18.16 4.15 0.31
C PHE A 216 -17.12 4.53 1.37
N GLU A 217 -15.86 4.74 0.97
CA GLU A 217 -14.78 5.15 1.86
C GLU A 217 -13.96 6.28 1.23
N TYR A 218 -13.66 7.27 2.06
CA TYR A 218 -12.65 8.28 1.81
C TYR A 218 -11.62 8.25 2.94
N THR A 219 -10.34 8.31 2.59
CA THR A 219 -9.27 8.38 3.57
C THR A 219 -8.32 9.51 3.22
N ARG A 220 -7.85 10.20 4.25
CA ARG A 220 -6.77 11.18 4.16
C ARG A 220 -5.76 10.87 5.25
N SER A 221 -4.58 10.42 4.84
CA SER A 221 -3.53 9.95 5.73
C SER A 221 -2.36 10.91 5.71
N HIS A 222 -2.03 11.49 6.86
CA HIS A 222 -0.93 12.41 7.04
C HIS A 222 0.27 11.65 7.60
N HIS A 223 1.38 11.68 6.89
CA HIS A 223 2.59 10.93 7.22
C HIS A 223 3.72 11.86 7.62
N ALA A 224 4.38 11.54 8.72
CA ALA A 224 5.64 12.15 9.10
C ALA A 224 6.68 11.93 7.97
N PRO A 225 7.37 12.98 7.48
CA PRO A 225 8.25 12.87 6.31
C PRO A 225 9.35 11.81 6.43
N ARG A 226 9.85 11.57 7.65
CA ARG A 226 10.89 10.56 7.92
C ARG A 226 10.48 9.15 7.49
N THR A 227 9.21 8.83 7.58
CA THR A 227 8.64 7.51 7.27
C THR A 227 7.82 7.51 5.98
N PHE A 228 7.71 8.68 5.33
CA PHE A 228 6.94 8.84 4.12
C PHE A 228 7.81 8.60 2.89
N SER A 229 7.64 7.43 2.27
CA SER A 229 8.31 7.13 1.01
C SER A 229 7.51 6.09 0.22
N PHE A 230 7.44 6.31 -1.10
CA PHE A 230 6.76 5.43 -2.01
C PHE A 230 7.65 5.09 -3.19
N ILE A 231 7.51 3.86 -3.68
CA ILE A 231 8.18 3.38 -4.88
C ILE A 231 7.12 2.88 -5.83
N SER A 232 7.21 3.33 -7.07
CA SER A 232 6.49 2.75 -8.19
C SER A 232 7.49 2.47 -9.30
N THR A 233 7.33 1.34 -9.97
CA THR A 233 8.08 1.03 -11.19
C THR A 233 7.19 1.33 -12.37
N ALA A 234 7.59 2.28 -13.20
CA ALA A 234 6.92 2.57 -14.46
C ALA A 234 7.60 1.83 -15.61
N GLN A 235 6.80 1.17 -16.46
CA GLN A 235 7.26 0.68 -17.76
C GLN A 235 6.90 1.70 -18.83
N ARG A 236 7.75 1.83 -19.85
CA ARG A 236 7.47 2.71 -20.99
C ARG A 236 6.24 2.16 -21.74
N LEU A 237 5.20 2.98 -21.87
CA LEU A 237 4.04 2.64 -22.69
C LEU A 237 4.49 2.47 -24.15
N PRO A 238 3.95 1.49 -24.89
CA PRO A 238 4.20 1.37 -26.31
C PRO A 238 3.79 2.66 -27.01
N ALA A 239 4.60 3.13 -27.96
CA ALA A 239 4.23 4.27 -28.78
C ALA A 239 2.89 3.95 -29.47
N GLN A 240 1.88 4.79 -29.26
CA GLN A 240 0.68 4.76 -30.10
C GLN A 240 1.14 5.01 -31.54
N ARG A 241 0.92 4.01 -32.41
CA ARG A 241 1.13 4.12 -33.84
C ARG A 241 -0.14 4.59 -34.51
#